data_AF-A0A1I5GNF8-F1
#
_entry.id   AF-A0A1I5GNF8-F1
#
_cell.length_a   1.000
_cell.length_b   1.000
_cell.length_c   1.000
_cell.angle_alpha   90.00
_cell.angle_beta   90.00
_cell.angle_gamma   90.00
#
_symmetry.space_group_name_H-M   'P 1'
#
loop_
_entity.id
_entity.type
_entity.pdbx_description
1 polymer ?
#
loop_
_entity_poly.entity_id
_entity_poly.type
_entity_poly.pdbx_seq_one_letter_code
_entity_poly.pdbx_strand_id
1 'polypeptide(L)'
;MKKTGRSFLFAFGTASLLPILFIGILLTVRMRKMAYEQSLKEAKAEIARVESRIEETLQFIHTIENAAISDEKIKTVMQTAFQSPLEVFHSYSENNLLNKFELTYSDISDIRIYGENETILDNMDYMKATSEIKSSPWYQKAIALKGKSFGEYYSTMGAIGLLLDSFSTTI
;
A
#
# COMPACT_ATOMS: atom_id res chain seq x y z
N MET A 1 -34.10 -48.11 63.26
CA MET A 1 -33.00 -47.14 63.14
C MET A 1 -32.13 -47.46 61.92
N LYS A 2 -32.43 -46.90 60.73
CA LYS A 2 -31.59 -46.99 59.52
C LYS A 2 -31.91 -45.79 58.61
N LYS A 3 -31.53 -44.57 59.02
CA LYS A 3 -31.72 -43.36 58.18
C LYS A 3 -30.56 -42.37 58.23
N THR A 4 -29.47 -42.69 58.92
CA THR A 4 -28.42 -41.71 59.26
C THR A 4 -27.21 -41.74 58.32
N GLY A 5 -26.93 -42.85 57.61
CA GLY A 5 -25.72 -42.98 56.76
C GLY A 5 -25.79 -42.25 55.40
N ARG A 6 -26.98 -42.14 54.80
CA ARG A 6 -27.14 -41.50 53.48
C ARG A 6 -26.86 -39.99 53.54
N SER A 7 -27.36 -39.31 54.57
CA SER A 7 -27.20 -37.86 54.73
C SER A 7 -25.75 -37.42 54.92
N PHE A 8 -24.91 -38.23 55.58
CA PHE A 8 -23.49 -37.93 55.78
C PHE A 8 -22.69 -38.00 54.47
N LEU A 9 -22.96 -39.00 53.62
CA LEU A 9 -22.32 -39.12 52.30
C LEU A 9 -22.71 -37.96 51.36
N PHE A 10 -23.96 -37.53 51.40
CA PHE A 10 -24.40 -36.34 50.65
C PHE A 10 -23.72 -35.07 51.16
N ALA A 11 -23.59 -34.88 52.48
CA ALA A 11 -22.92 -33.72 53.05
C ALA A 11 -21.42 -33.66 52.68
N PHE A 12 -20.71 -34.79 52.80
CA PHE A 12 -19.29 -34.88 52.46
C PHE A 12 -19.01 -34.70 50.96
N GLY A 13 -19.81 -35.32 50.09
CA GLY A 13 -19.70 -35.15 48.63
C GLY A 13 -19.95 -33.71 48.21
N THR A 14 -21.00 -33.08 48.74
CA THR A 14 -21.33 -31.69 48.39
C THR A 14 -20.28 -30.70 48.90
N ALA A 15 -19.73 -30.91 50.10
CA ALA A 15 -18.68 -30.07 50.68
C ALA A 15 -17.36 -30.10 49.89
N SER A 16 -17.05 -31.22 49.22
CA SER A 16 -15.85 -31.38 48.39
C SER A 16 -16.06 -30.94 46.94
N LEU A 17 -17.27 -31.07 46.40
CA LEU A 17 -17.63 -30.63 45.04
C LEU A 17 -17.72 -29.11 44.90
N LEU A 18 -18.23 -28.41 45.91
CA LEU A 18 -18.37 -26.96 45.93
C LEU A 18 -17.05 -26.21 45.62
N PRO A 19 -15.92 -26.48 46.30
CA PRO A 19 -14.66 -25.78 46.02
C PRO A 19 -14.11 -26.10 44.63
N ILE A 20 -14.32 -27.32 44.12
CA ILE A 20 -13.88 -27.71 42.77
C ILE A 20 -14.65 -26.92 41.71
N LEU A 21 -15.98 -26.84 41.85
CA LEU A 21 -16.82 -26.03 40.97
C LEU A 21 -16.45 -24.55 41.02
N PHE A 22 -16.17 -24.03 42.22
CA PHE A 22 -15.75 -22.65 42.40
C PHE A 22 -14.45 -22.33 41.65
N ILE A 23 -13.44 -23.20 41.78
CA ILE A 23 -12.17 -23.06 41.06
C ILE A 23 -12.39 -23.18 39.55
N GLY A 24 -13.22 -24.13 39.11
CA GLY A 24 -13.56 -24.31 37.69
C GLY A 24 -14.17 -23.04 37.10
N ILE A 25 -15.19 -22.47 37.74
CA ILE A 25 -15.83 -21.22 37.31
C ILE A 25 -14.82 -20.07 37.28
N LEU A 26 -14.01 -19.91 38.33
CA LEU A 26 -13.01 -18.85 38.40
C LEU A 26 -11.98 -18.96 37.27
N LEU A 27 -11.51 -20.18 36.97
CA LEU A 27 -10.57 -20.42 35.89
C LEU A 27 -11.22 -20.12 34.53
N THR A 28 -12.44 -20.61 34.28
CA THR A 28 -13.16 -20.35 33.03
C THR A 28 -13.38 -18.86 32.79
N VAL A 29 -13.75 -18.09 33.82
CA VAL A 29 -13.92 -16.63 33.71
C VAL A 29 -12.59 -15.96 33.33
N ARG A 30 -11.47 -16.37 33.94
CA ARG A 30 -10.14 -15.85 33.61
C ARG A 30 -9.70 -16.23 32.20
N MET A 31 -9.88 -17.48 31.79
CA MET A 31 -9.55 -17.94 30.44
C MET A 31 -10.33 -17.17 29.38
N ARG A 32 -11.63 -16.92 29.60
CA ARG A 32 -12.43 -16.09 28.70
C ARG A 32 -11.89 -14.68 28.59
N LYS A 33 -11.49 -14.06 29.71
CA LYS A 33 -10.90 -12.73 29.71
C LYS A 33 -9.56 -12.70 28.95
N MET A 34 -8.67 -13.66 29.21
CA MET A 34 -7.38 -13.76 28.52
C MET A 34 -7.55 -13.98 27.02
N ALA A 35 -8.47 -14.86 26.61
CA ALA A 35 -8.76 -15.10 25.20
C ALA A 35 -9.27 -13.84 24.50
N TYR A 36 -10.17 -13.09 25.15
CA TYR A 36 -10.67 -11.81 24.62
C TYR A 36 -9.54 -10.76 24.49
N GLU A 37 -8.73 -10.59 25.53
CA GLU A 37 -7.59 -9.67 25.51
C GLU A 37 -6.56 -10.05 24.43
N GLN A 38 -6.33 -11.35 24.22
CA GLN A 38 -5.46 -11.87 23.18
C GLN A 38 -6.02 -11.55 21.78
N SER A 39 -7.29 -11.85 21.51
CA SER A 39 -7.92 -11.51 20.22
C SER A 39 -7.92 -10.00 19.96
N LEU A 40 -8.13 -9.18 20.99
CA LEU A 40 -8.04 -7.72 20.88
C LEU A 40 -6.62 -7.26 20.56
N LYS A 41 -5.61 -7.87 21.20
CA LYS A 41 -4.20 -7.58 20.94
C LYS A 41 -3.80 -7.97 19.51
N GLU A 42 -4.25 -9.13 19.05
CA GLU A 42 -4.03 -9.61 17.68
C GLU A 42 -4.67 -8.67 16.66
N ALA A 43 -5.92 -8.25 16.87
CA ALA A 43 -6.60 -7.29 15.99
C ALA A 43 -5.84 -5.95 15.90
N LYS A 44 -5.36 -5.42 17.04
CA LYS A 44 -4.56 -4.19 17.06
C LYS A 44 -3.23 -4.35 16.35
N ALA A 45 -2.54 -5.47 16.57
CA ALA A 45 -1.27 -5.76 15.93
C ALA A 45 -1.44 -5.89 14.40
N GLU A 46 -2.58 -6.44 13.96
CA GLU A 46 -2.88 -6.56 12.55
C GLU A 46 -3.16 -5.20 11.89
N ILE A 47 -3.93 -4.33 12.55
CA ILE A 47 -4.12 -2.95 12.08
C ILE A 47 -2.76 -2.23 11.95
N ALA A 48 -1.91 -2.31 12.98
CA ALA A 48 -0.58 -1.70 12.94
C ALA A 48 0.31 -2.26 11.82
N ARG A 49 0.17 -3.56 11.51
CA ARG A 49 0.89 -4.18 10.39
C ARG A 49 0.40 -3.66 9.04
N VAL A 50 -0.91 -3.47 8.88
CA VAL A 50 -1.50 -2.88 7.67
C VAL A 50 -1.05 -1.43 7.50
N GLU A 51 -1.06 -0.65 8.58
CA GLU A 51 -0.54 0.73 8.58
C GLU A 51 0.93 0.78 8.15
N SER A 52 1.79 -0.06 8.75
CA SER A 52 3.21 -0.16 8.37
C SER A 52 3.39 -0.50 6.89
N ARG A 53 2.60 -1.45 6.36
CA ARG A 53 2.68 -1.84 4.94
C ARG A 53 2.25 -0.71 4.01
N ILE A 54 1.26 0.09 4.39
CA ILE A 54 0.85 1.28 3.62
C ILE A 54 1.98 2.32 3.64
N GLU A 55 2.57 2.59 4.80
CA GLU A 55 3.69 3.54 4.92
C GLU A 55 4.90 3.12 4.09
N GLU A 56 5.29 1.84 4.13
CA GLU A 56 6.36 1.28 3.30
C GLU A 56 6.07 1.46 1.81
N THR A 57 4.83 1.20 1.39
CA THR A 57 4.40 1.39 -0.01
C THR A 57 4.49 2.86 -0.43
N LEU A 58 4.06 3.78 0.43
CA LEU A 58 4.15 5.23 0.16
C LEU A 58 5.61 5.71 0.09
N GLN A 59 6.47 5.28 1.01
CA GLN A 59 7.90 5.59 0.98
C GLN A 59 8.56 5.06 -0.30
N PHE A 60 8.13 3.89 -0.76
CA PHE A 60 8.61 3.33 -2.02
C PHE A 60 8.15 4.15 -3.23
N ILE A 61 6.87 4.55 -3.29
CA ILE A 61 6.36 5.45 -4.34
C ILE A 61 7.21 6.73 -4.41
N HIS A 62 7.53 7.35 -3.27
CA HIS A 62 8.41 8.50 -3.22
C HIS A 62 9.84 8.21 -3.70
N THR A 63 10.34 7.00 -3.46
CA THR A 63 11.66 6.59 -3.94
C THR A 63 11.69 6.45 -5.46
N ILE A 64 10.65 5.82 -6.05
CA ILE A 64 10.50 5.75 -7.51
C ILE A 64 10.42 7.16 -8.09
N GLU A 65 9.57 8.00 -7.52
CA GLU A 65 9.36 9.37 -8.00
C GLU A 65 10.68 10.14 -8.03
N ASN A 66 11.42 10.17 -6.92
CA ASN A 66 12.70 10.87 -6.86
C ASN A 66 13.74 10.29 -7.85
N ALA A 67 13.77 8.97 -8.01
CA ALA A 67 14.63 8.33 -8.99
C ALA A 67 14.24 8.72 -10.43
N ALA A 68 12.94 8.70 -10.75
CA ALA A 68 12.43 9.04 -12.07
C ALA A 68 12.65 10.53 -12.41
N ILE A 69 12.43 11.44 -11.44
CA ILE A 69 12.71 12.88 -11.60
C ILE A 69 14.19 13.13 -11.87
N SER A 70 15.07 12.44 -11.17
CA SER A 70 16.52 12.72 -11.21
C SER A 70 17.22 12.04 -12.38
N ASP A 71 16.63 11.00 -12.97
CA ASP A 71 17.22 10.23 -14.05
C ASP A 71 17.40 11.06 -15.33
N GLU A 72 18.65 11.17 -15.78
CA GLU A 72 19.02 11.95 -16.96
C GLU A 72 18.49 11.35 -18.27
N LYS A 73 18.32 10.03 -18.34
CA LYS A 73 17.79 9.37 -19.55
C LYS A 73 16.30 9.67 -19.70
N ILE A 74 15.54 9.59 -18.61
CA ILE A 74 14.11 9.97 -18.61
C ILE A 74 13.95 11.43 -19.05
N LYS A 75 14.76 12.34 -18.51
CA LYS A 75 14.76 13.76 -18.93
C LYS A 75 15.07 13.92 -20.41
N THR A 76 16.09 13.23 -20.90
CA THR A 76 16.50 13.26 -22.30
C THR A 76 15.37 12.78 -23.20
N VAL A 77 14.74 11.65 -22.88
CA VAL A 77 13.58 11.12 -23.65
C VAL A 77 12.44 12.13 -23.69
N MET A 78 12.12 12.77 -22.57
CA MET A 78 11.01 13.73 -22.48
C MET A 78 11.27 15.01 -23.27
N GLN A 79 12.53 15.46 -23.34
CA GLN A 79 12.93 16.73 -23.97
C GLN A 79 13.35 16.60 -25.43
N THR A 80 13.74 15.40 -25.86
CA THR A 80 14.25 15.18 -27.22
C THR A 80 13.10 15.18 -28.21
N ALA A 81 13.15 16.08 -29.19
CA ALA A 81 12.29 16.04 -30.35
C ALA A 81 12.84 15.01 -31.35
N PHE A 82 12.32 13.78 -31.28
CA PHE A 82 12.79 12.69 -32.12
C PHE A 82 12.41 12.90 -33.58
N GLN A 83 13.37 12.69 -34.48
CA GLN A 83 13.14 12.89 -35.92
C GLN A 83 12.67 11.61 -36.63
N SER A 84 12.86 10.45 -35.99
CA SER A 84 12.52 9.14 -36.54
C SER A 84 12.05 8.17 -35.47
N PRO A 85 11.06 7.31 -35.76
CA PRO A 85 10.65 6.21 -34.87
C PRO A 85 11.79 5.29 -34.43
N LEU A 86 12.83 5.14 -35.27
CA LEU A 86 13.99 4.30 -34.97
C LEU A 86 14.84 4.89 -33.83
N GLU A 87 14.93 6.22 -33.77
CA GLU A 87 15.67 6.95 -32.73
C GLU A 87 14.98 6.81 -31.36
N VAL A 88 13.65 6.88 -31.35
CA VAL A 88 12.82 6.62 -30.18
C VAL A 88 13.06 5.20 -29.65
N PHE A 89 13.02 4.19 -30.53
CA PHE A 89 13.22 2.80 -30.14
C PHE A 89 14.59 2.56 -29.52
N HIS A 90 15.65 3.15 -30.08
CA HIS A 90 16.99 3.01 -29.54
C HIS A 90 17.10 3.63 -28.14
N SER A 91 16.53 4.83 -27.95
CA SER A 91 16.49 5.53 -26.67
C SER A 91 15.72 4.74 -25.59
N TYR A 92 14.63 4.06 -25.95
CA TYR A 92 13.86 3.23 -25.02
C TYR A 92 14.61 1.96 -24.60
N SER A 93 15.33 1.31 -25.52
CA SER A 93 16.04 0.05 -25.25
C SER A 93 17.13 0.16 -24.16
N GLU A 94 17.61 1.37 -23.90
CA GLU A 94 18.65 1.63 -22.91
C GLU A 94 18.11 2.01 -21.52
N ASN A 95 16.79 2.13 -21.36
CA ASN A 95 16.16 2.57 -20.12
C ASN A 95 15.32 1.45 -19.49
N ASN A 96 15.91 0.74 -18.52
CA ASN A 96 15.24 -0.34 -17.78
C ASN A 96 14.86 0.07 -16.34
N LEU A 97 14.88 1.37 -16.01
CA LEU A 97 14.68 1.83 -14.64
C LEU A 97 13.27 1.50 -14.13
N LEU A 98 12.25 1.81 -14.94
CA LEU A 98 10.85 1.61 -14.58
C LEU A 98 10.50 0.11 -14.46
N ASN A 99 10.89 -0.69 -15.45
CA ASN A 99 10.75 -2.16 -15.41
C ASN A 99 11.42 -2.78 -14.16
N LYS A 100 12.60 -2.27 -13.75
CA LYS A 100 13.25 -2.72 -12.52
C LYS A 100 12.41 -2.42 -11.27
N PHE A 101 11.75 -1.27 -11.22
CA PHE A 101 10.86 -0.93 -10.11
C PHE A 101 9.60 -1.80 -10.08
N GLU A 102 8.97 -2.03 -11.23
CA GLU A 102 7.80 -2.91 -11.34
C GLU A 102 8.11 -4.35 -10.89
N LEU A 103 9.25 -4.91 -11.33
CA LEU A 103 9.67 -6.26 -10.94
C LEU A 103 10.04 -6.38 -9.46
N THR A 104 10.51 -5.29 -8.85
CA THR A 104 10.95 -5.31 -7.44
C THR A 104 9.75 -5.20 -6.49
N TYR A 105 8.63 -4.63 -6.92
CA TYR A 105 7.50 -4.32 -6.04
C TYR A 105 6.16 -4.72 -6.65
N SER A 106 5.69 -5.91 -6.27
CA SER A 106 4.45 -6.52 -6.76
C SER A 106 3.16 -5.79 -6.36
N ASP A 107 3.23 -4.85 -5.41
CA ASP A 107 2.06 -4.11 -4.93
C ASP A 107 1.71 -2.91 -5.83
N ILE A 108 2.59 -2.54 -6.77
CA ILE A 108 2.35 -1.52 -7.77
C ILE A 108 1.86 -2.19 -9.05
N SER A 109 0.74 -1.72 -9.59
CA SER A 109 0.19 -2.28 -10.81
C SER A 109 0.93 -1.83 -12.06
N ASP A 110 1.34 -0.56 -12.13
CA ASP A 110 1.89 0.05 -13.35
C ASP A 110 2.55 1.40 -13.02
N ILE A 111 3.65 1.75 -13.71
CA ILE A 111 4.33 3.04 -13.59
C ILE A 111 4.43 3.71 -14.97
N ARG A 112 3.71 4.81 -15.18
CA ARG A 112 3.72 5.55 -16.46
C ARG A 112 4.15 6.99 -16.32
N ILE A 113 4.88 7.47 -17.31
CA ILE A 113 5.30 8.87 -17.44
C ILE A 113 4.55 9.49 -18.61
N TYR A 114 3.82 10.57 -18.33
CA TYR A 114 3.05 11.30 -19.33
C TYR A 114 3.75 12.61 -19.74
N GLY A 115 4.11 12.74 -21.02
CA GLY A 115 4.79 13.92 -21.56
C GLY A 115 3.93 14.73 -22.51
N GLU A 116 4.23 16.02 -22.67
CA GLU A 116 3.63 16.84 -23.75
C GLU A 116 4.34 16.67 -25.10
N ASN A 117 5.46 15.96 -25.12
CA ASN A 117 6.24 15.75 -26.34
C ASN A 117 5.49 14.83 -27.32
N GLU A 118 4.99 15.40 -28.41
CA GLU A 118 4.21 14.65 -29.42
C GLU A 118 5.07 13.68 -30.25
N THR A 119 6.40 13.81 -30.21
CA THR A 119 7.33 12.96 -30.98
C THR A 119 7.61 11.61 -30.32
N ILE A 120 7.24 11.45 -29.04
CA ILE A 120 7.37 10.16 -28.34
C ILE A 120 6.35 9.16 -28.86
N LEU A 121 6.76 7.88 -28.87
CA LEU A 121 5.87 6.77 -29.17
C LEU A 121 5.27 6.25 -27.87
N ASP A 122 3.93 6.13 -27.84
CA ASP A 122 3.22 5.57 -26.69
C ASP A 122 3.63 4.10 -26.50
N ASN A 123 4.02 3.74 -25.29
CA ASN A 123 4.27 2.37 -24.87
C ASN A 123 3.77 2.15 -23.42
N MET A 124 4.22 1.08 -22.76
CA MET A 124 3.82 0.80 -21.38
C MET A 124 4.36 1.84 -20.38
N ASP A 125 5.54 2.39 -20.62
CA ASP A 125 6.26 3.27 -19.69
C ASP A 125 6.05 4.77 -19.95
N TYR A 126 5.91 5.14 -21.23
CA TYR A 126 5.87 6.50 -21.74
C TYR A 126 4.61 6.70 -22.55
N MET A 127 3.82 7.70 -22.20
CA MET A 127 2.59 8.04 -22.88
C MET A 127 2.52 9.52 -23.18
N LYS A 128 1.88 9.89 -24.29
CA LYS A 128 1.54 11.27 -24.58
C LYS A 128 0.41 11.73 -23.66
N ALA A 129 0.53 12.94 -23.15
CA ALA A 129 -0.55 13.63 -22.46
C ALA A 129 -1.61 14.08 -23.48
N THR A 130 -2.51 13.17 -23.85
CA THR A 130 -3.65 13.49 -24.74
C THR A 130 -4.57 14.52 -24.10
N SER A 131 -5.45 15.12 -24.90
CA SER A 131 -6.43 16.10 -24.38
C SER A 131 -7.32 15.51 -23.27
N GLU A 132 -7.63 14.22 -23.35
CA GLU A 132 -8.35 13.48 -22.30
C GLU A 132 -7.54 13.41 -21.01
N ILE A 133 -6.26 13.00 -21.09
CA ILE A 133 -5.36 12.94 -19.94
C ILE A 133 -5.17 14.33 -19.31
N LYS A 134 -4.96 15.36 -20.13
CA LYS A 134 -4.82 16.76 -19.64
C LYS A 134 -6.08 17.28 -18.94
N SER A 135 -7.25 16.75 -19.29
CA SER A 135 -8.52 17.09 -18.64
C SER A 135 -8.76 16.35 -17.33
N SER A 136 -7.97 15.31 -17.03
CA SER A 136 -8.14 14.51 -15.83
C SER A 136 -7.79 15.30 -14.55
N PRO A 137 -8.51 15.07 -13.43
CA PRO A 137 -8.27 15.78 -12.18
C PRO A 137 -6.83 15.61 -11.66
N TRP A 138 -6.29 14.38 -11.72
CA TRP A 138 -4.94 14.09 -11.27
C TRP A 138 -3.90 14.85 -12.10
N TYR A 139 -4.05 14.92 -13.43
CA TYR A 139 -3.10 15.64 -14.28
C TYR A 139 -3.12 17.14 -13.98
N GLN A 140 -4.31 17.74 -13.89
CA GLN A 140 -4.45 19.17 -13.56
C GLN A 140 -3.86 19.50 -12.19
N LYS A 141 -4.06 18.63 -11.21
CA LYS A 141 -3.49 18.80 -9.87
C LYS A 141 -1.98 18.64 -9.87
N ALA A 142 -1.44 17.70 -10.64
CA ALA A 142 0.01 17.54 -10.81
C ALA A 142 0.65 18.82 -11.35
N ILE A 143 0.04 19.41 -12.38
CA ILE A 143 0.47 20.70 -12.93
C ILE A 143 0.36 21.83 -11.90
N ALA A 144 -0.75 21.89 -11.15
CA ALA A 144 -0.95 22.90 -10.11
C ALA A 144 0.07 22.82 -8.97
N LEU A 145 0.53 21.61 -8.65
CA LEU A 145 1.48 21.33 -7.57
C LEU A 145 2.94 21.56 -7.95
N LYS A 146 3.23 21.89 -9.22
CA LYS A 146 4.56 22.32 -9.72
C LYS A 146 5.70 21.40 -9.26
N GLY A 147 5.54 20.10 -9.48
CA GLY A 147 6.58 19.10 -9.17
C GLY A 147 6.60 18.62 -7.72
N LYS A 148 5.53 18.84 -6.96
CA LYS A 148 5.33 18.17 -5.66
C LYS A 148 4.52 16.88 -5.85
N SER A 149 5.04 15.80 -5.28
CA SER A 149 4.33 14.54 -5.11
C SER A 149 2.95 14.72 -4.49
N PHE A 150 1.95 14.00 -5.02
CA PHE A 150 0.66 13.86 -4.37
C PHE A 150 0.02 12.52 -4.73
N GLY A 151 -0.56 11.85 -3.74
CA GLY A 151 -1.39 10.68 -3.96
C GLY A 151 -2.87 11.06 -4.05
N GLU A 152 -3.63 10.36 -4.89
CA GLU A 152 -5.09 10.40 -4.89
C GLU A 152 -5.66 9.00 -4.79
N TYR A 153 -6.66 8.83 -3.95
CA TYR A 153 -7.35 7.56 -3.76
C TYR A 153 -8.64 7.56 -4.60
N TYR A 154 -8.72 6.65 -5.56
CA TYR A 154 -9.91 6.43 -6.38
C TYR A 154 -10.61 5.13 -5.95
N SER A 155 -11.82 5.27 -5.41
CA SER A 155 -12.63 4.14 -4.91
C SER A 155 -13.08 3.15 -6.00
N THR A 156 -12.97 3.50 -7.29
CA THR A 156 -13.58 2.73 -8.39
C THR A 156 -12.60 2.03 -9.33
N MET A 157 -11.32 2.36 -9.32
CA MET A 157 -10.24 1.58 -9.93
C MET A 157 -8.92 2.24 -9.48
N GLY A 158 -8.01 1.47 -8.88
CA GLY A 158 -6.76 1.99 -8.35
C GLY A 158 -5.85 2.52 -9.46
N ALA A 159 -5.72 3.84 -9.55
CA ALA A 159 -4.70 4.50 -10.35
C ALA A 159 -4.17 5.70 -9.57
N ILE A 160 -2.87 5.70 -9.27
CA ILE A 160 -2.14 6.85 -8.72
C ILE A 160 -1.41 7.49 -9.90
N GLY A 161 -1.76 8.73 -10.25
CA GLY A 161 -1.11 9.49 -11.32
C GLY A 161 -0.17 10.54 -10.73
N LEU A 162 1.11 10.55 -11.16
CA LEU A 162 2.11 11.54 -10.76
C LEU A 162 2.76 12.14 -12.02
N LEU A 163 2.94 13.46 -12.04
CA LEU A 163 3.70 14.15 -13.09
C LEU A 163 4.64 15.22 -12.58
N LEU A 164 5.72 15.36 -13.35
CA LEU A 164 6.96 16.04 -13.05
C LEU A 164 7.23 17.06 -14.13
N ASP A 165 7.48 18.31 -13.75
CA ASP A 165 8.41 19.13 -14.51
C ASP A 165 9.15 20.16 -13.64
N SER A 166 10.45 20.27 -13.93
CA SER A 166 11.30 21.42 -13.63
C SER A 166 12.12 21.76 -14.88
N PHE A 167 11.47 22.02 -16.02
CA PHE A 167 12.15 22.43 -17.23
C PHE A 167 11.38 23.53 -17.96
N SER A 168 11.43 24.75 -17.40
CA SER A 168 11.77 25.97 -18.14
C SER A 168 11.73 27.21 -17.23
N THR A 169 12.58 28.18 -17.58
CA THR A 169 12.80 29.54 -17.02
C THR A 169 13.67 29.58 -15.75
N THR A 170 14.86 30.19 -15.71
CA THR A 170 15.31 31.43 -16.37
C THR A 170 16.85 31.56 -16.28
N ILE A 171 17.50 31.94 -17.40
CA ILE A 171 18.80 32.64 -17.59
C ILE A 171 20.01 32.19 -16.76
#